data_AF-A0A7C2H6R8-F1
#
_entry.id   AF-A0A7C2H6R8-F1
#
_cell.length_a   1.000
_cell.length_b   1.000
_cell.length_c   1.000
_cell.angle_alpha   90.00
_cell.angle_beta   90.00
_cell.angle_gamma   90.00
#
_symmetry.space_group_name_H-M   'P 1'
#
loop_
_entity.id
_entity.type
_entity.pdbx_description
1 polymer ?
#
loop_
_entity_poly.entity_id
_entity_poly.type
_entity_poly.pdbx_seq_one_letter_code
_entity_poly.pdbx_strand_id
1 'polypeptide(L)'
;MKRRPSWRSLLRTVALGMAMVGVGMWWAGGAHWGWTQTSVPVRTLDEVTGLEAITYRPKFVPGVDFLVASLVAAGLVAGASFVIRRDANVGAKSEVDSP
;
A
#
# COMPACT_ATOMS: atom_id res chain seq x y z
N MET A 1 -30.65 3.12 8.64
CA MET A 1 -29.99 2.29 9.68
C MET A 1 -28.47 2.46 9.55
N LYS A 2 -27.86 3.38 10.32
CA LYS A 2 -26.42 3.71 10.20
C LYS A 2 -25.61 2.69 11.00
N ARG A 3 -25.07 1.66 10.35
CA ARG A 3 -24.23 0.66 11.01
C ARG A 3 -23.01 1.37 11.59
N ARG A 4 -22.84 1.36 12.92
CA ARG A 4 -21.62 1.85 13.57
C ARG A 4 -20.47 0.94 13.12
N PRO A 5 -19.43 1.45 12.44
CA PRO A 5 -18.32 0.62 12.05
C PRO A 5 -17.62 0.13 13.32
N SER A 6 -17.51 -1.19 13.47
CA SER A 6 -16.64 -1.75 14.50
C SER A 6 -15.19 -1.40 14.15
N TRP A 7 -14.31 -1.32 15.16
CA TRP A 7 -12.87 -1.05 14.95
C TRP A 7 -12.24 -1.98 13.90
N ARG A 8 -12.70 -3.24 13.87
CA ARG A 8 -12.30 -4.24 12.87
C ARG A 8 -12.75 -3.88 11.45
N SER A 9 -13.99 -3.44 11.31
CA SER A 9 -14.50 -2.95 10.02
C SER A 9 -13.73 -1.74 9.54
N LEU A 10 -13.38 -0.80 10.44
CA LEU A 10 -12.60 0.37 10.07
C LEU A 10 -11.21 -0.02 9.54
N LEU A 11 -10.48 -0.86 10.29
CA LEU A 11 -9.15 -1.33 9.87
C LEU A 11 -9.18 -2.06 8.53
N ARG A 12 -10.20 -2.90 8.28
CA ARG A 12 -10.36 -3.59 7.00
C ARG A 12 -10.70 -2.64 5.85
N THR A 13 -11.56 -1.65 6.09
CA THR A 13 -11.86 -0.62 5.07
C THR A 13 -10.64 0.20 4.72
N VAL A 14 -9.82 0.57 5.72
CA VAL A 14 -8.55 1.28 5.50
C VAL A 14 -7.56 0.42 4.72
N ALA A 15 -7.39 -0.85 5.10
CA ALA A 15 -6.53 -1.79 4.38
C ALA A 15 -6.97 -1.95 2.91
N LEU A 16 -8.27 -2.10 2.66
CA LEU A 16 -8.82 -2.18 1.30
C LEU A 16 -8.58 -0.89 0.51
N GLY A 17 -8.77 0.26 1.16
CA GLY A 17 -8.48 1.57 0.56
C GLY A 17 -7.01 1.70 0.15
N MET A 18 -6.07 1.33 1.02
CA MET A 18 -4.63 1.33 0.70
C MET A 18 -4.31 0.41 -0.47
N ALA A 19 -4.85 -0.82 -0.49
CA ALA A 19 -4.64 -1.75 -1.58
C ALA A 19 -5.17 -1.20 -2.91
N MET A 20 -6.38 -0.63 -2.92
CA MET A 20 -6.96 -0.03 -4.14
C MET A 20 -6.17 1.18 -4.62
N VAL A 21 -5.72 2.06 -3.73
CA VAL A 21 -4.88 3.22 -4.10
C VAL A 21 -3.54 2.76 -4.65
N GLY A 22 -2.90 1.76 -4.02
CA GLY A 22 -1.64 1.19 -4.48
C GLY A 22 -1.75 0.57 -5.88
N VAL A 23 -2.74 -0.29 -6.10
CA VAL A 23 -3.02 -0.88 -7.42
C VAL A 23 -3.38 0.20 -8.44
N GLY A 24 -4.20 1.18 -8.05
CA GLY A 24 -4.62 2.28 -8.92
C GLY A 24 -3.43 3.14 -9.38
N MET A 25 -2.51 3.46 -8.47
CA MET A 25 -1.28 4.18 -8.83
C MET A 25 -0.38 3.35 -9.74
N TRP A 26 -0.18 2.07 -9.45
CA TRP A 26 0.61 1.17 -10.30
C TRP A 26 0.03 1.06 -11.72
N TRP A 27 -1.29 0.92 -11.82
CA TRP A 27 -1.98 0.90 -13.10
C TRP A 27 -1.85 2.24 -13.85
N ALA A 28 -2.10 3.37 -13.17
CA ALA A 28 -1.99 4.70 -13.76
C ALA A 28 -0.55 5.02 -14.22
N GLY A 29 0.45 4.47 -13.54
CA GLY A 29 1.86 4.53 -13.93
C GLY A 29 2.22 3.71 -15.17
N GLY A 30 1.28 2.94 -15.73
CA GLY A 30 1.47 2.10 -16.91
C GLY A 30 1.71 0.63 -16.60
N ALA A 31 1.40 0.16 -15.39
CA ALA A 31 1.62 -1.22 -14.94
C ALA A 31 3.07 -1.67 -15.17
N HIS A 32 4.01 -0.82 -14.77
CA HIS A 32 5.43 -1.05 -15.00
C HIS A 32 5.91 -2.25 -14.19
N TRP A 33 6.41 -3.28 -14.88
CA TRP A 33 6.91 -4.52 -14.28
C TRP A 33 8.32 -4.39 -13.67
N GLY A 34 9.00 -3.27 -13.93
CA GLY A 34 10.31 -2.98 -13.33
C GLY A 34 10.21 -2.33 -11.95
N TRP A 35 11.34 -1.86 -11.45
CA TRP A 35 11.45 -1.08 -10.22
C TRP A 35 10.84 0.32 -10.38
N THR A 36 10.46 0.92 -9.25
CA THR A 36 9.96 2.29 -9.20
C THR A 36 11.02 3.27 -9.67
N GLN A 37 10.65 4.15 -10.60
CA GLN A 37 11.53 5.18 -11.14
C GLN A 37 11.01 6.56 -10.73
N THR A 38 11.91 7.45 -10.31
CA THR A 38 11.59 8.86 -10.01
C THR A 38 12.10 9.81 -11.10
N SER A 39 12.93 9.30 -12.02
CA SER A 39 13.47 10.04 -13.15
C SER A 39 13.48 9.13 -14.38
N VAL A 40 12.99 9.64 -15.51
CA VAL A 40 12.90 8.89 -16.76
C VAL A 40 13.79 9.57 -17.80
N PRO A 41 14.61 8.80 -18.56
CA PRO A 41 15.39 9.35 -19.65
C PRO A 41 14.46 9.81 -20.77
N VAL A 42 14.53 11.08 -21.13
CA VAL A 42 13.84 11.67 -22.27
C VAL A 42 14.90 12.08 -23.27
N ARG A 43 14.73 11.66 -24.52
CA ARG A 43 15.57 12.14 -25.62
C ARG A 43 15.14 13.56 -25.94
N THR A 44 16.02 14.51 -25.68
CA THR A 44 15.83 15.92 -26.01
C THR A 44 16.79 16.25 -27.13
N LEU A 45 16.30 16.87 -28.21
CA LEU A 45 17.15 17.48 -29.22
C LEU A 45 17.79 18.73 -28.63
N ASP A 46 19.11 18.77 -28.59
CA ASP A 46 19.82 20.00 -28.28
C ASP A 46 19.66 20.97 -29.46
N GLU A 47 19.00 22.10 -29.22
CA GLU A 47 18.69 23.12 -30.24
C GLU A 47 19.94 23.74 -30.86
N VAL A 48 21.10 23.69 -30.17
CA VAL A 48 22.34 24.31 -30.63
C VAL A 48 23.18 23.34 -31.44
N THR A 49 23.21 22.06 -31.06
CA THR A 49 24.08 21.05 -31.69
C THR A 49 23.34 20.05 -32.58
N GLY A 50 22.02 19.95 -32.47
CA GLY A 50 21.20 18.97 -33.20
C GLY A 50 21.41 17.51 -32.76
N LEU A 51 22.14 17.28 -31.66
CA LEU A 51 22.40 15.95 -31.12
C LEU A 51 21.28 15.52 -30.17
N GLU A 52 20.98 14.22 -30.15
CA GLU A 52 20.09 13.64 -29.15
C GLU A 52 20.81 13.55 -27.80
N ALA A 53 20.46 14.43 -26.88
CA ALA A 53 20.92 14.38 -25.49
C ALA A 53 19.90 13.62 -24.63
N ILE A 54 20.37 12.68 -23.80
CA ILE A 54 19.54 12.02 -22.80
C ILE A 54 19.39 12.97 -21.61
N THR A 55 18.22 13.57 -21.47
CA THR A 55 17.89 14.41 -20.31
C THR A 55 16.99 13.62 -19.36
N TYR A 56 17.34 13.57 -18.08
CA TYR A 56 16.49 12.94 -17.08
C TYR A 56 15.41 13.93 -16.64
N ARG A 57 14.15 13.56 -16.85
CA ARG A 57 13.01 14.34 -16.38
C ARG A 57 12.44 13.71 -15.11
N PRO A 58 12.09 14.51 -14.09
CA PRO A 58 11.44 14.00 -12.91
C PRO A 58 10.08 13.45 -13.31
N LYS A 59 9.90 12.14 -13.13
CA LYS A 59 8.65 11.44 -13.43
C LYS A 59 8.59 10.22 -12.52
N PHE A 60 7.54 10.16 -11.72
CA PHE A 60 7.28 9.02 -10.86
C PHE A 60 6.56 7.92 -11.67
N VAL A 61 7.22 6.77 -11.79
CA VAL A 61 6.69 5.55 -12.41
C VAL A 61 6.69 4.47 -11.34
N PRO A 62 5.54 4.18 -10.71
CA PRO A 62 5.43 3.14 -9.71
C PRO A 62 5.70 1.76 -10.34
N GLY A 63 6.66 1.06 -9.77
CA GLY A 63 7.05 -0.29 -10.16
C GLY A 63 6.35 -1.38 -9.35
N VAL A 64 6.79 -2.62 -9.57
CA VAL A 64 6.28 -3.80 -8.84
C VAL A 64 6.63 -3.73 -7.36
N ASP A 65 7.77 -3.13 -7.02
CA ASP A 65 8.19 -2.90 -5.64
C ASP A 65 7.21 -2.00 -4.87
N PHE A 66 6.72 -0.93 -5.50
CA PHE A 66 5.69 -0.08 -4.91
C PHE A 66 4.37 -0.82 -4.73
N LEU A 67 3.96 -1.61 -5.73
CA LEU A 67 2.76 -2.45 -5.65
C LEU A 67 2.88 -3.45 -4.49
N VAL A 68 3.96 -4.22 -4.42
CA VAL A 68 4.20 -5.21 -3.37
C VAL A 68 4.26 -4.54 -2.00
N ALA A 69 4.98 -3.42 -1.86
CA ALA A 69 5.04 -2.68 -0.60
C ALA A 69 3.65 -2.21 -0.14
N SER A 70 2.82 -1.70 -1.06
CA SER A 70 1.46 -1.27 -0.75
C SER A 70 0.55 -2.42 -0.31
N LEU A 71 0.65 -3.58 -0.97
CA LEU A 71 -0.12 -4.78 -0.63
C LEU A 71 0.35 -5.41 0.69
N VAL A 72 1.65 -5.43 0.96
CA VAL A 72 2.20 -5.89 2.23
C VAL A 72 1.72 -4.98 3.36
N ALA A 73 1.80 -3.66 3.20
CA ALA A 73 1.31 -2.72 4.20
C ALA A 73 -0.20 -2.90 4.45
N ALA A 74 -1.01 -3.03 3.40
CA ALA A 74 -2.43 -3.33 3.52
C ALA A 74 -2.68 -4.68 4.21
N GLY A 75 -1.91 -5.71 3.87
CA GLY A 75 -1.96 -7.03 4.48
C GLY A 75 -1.62 -7.02 5.96
N LEU A 76 -0.63 -6.23 6.38
CA LEU A 76 -0.28 -6.05 7.80
C LEU A 76 -1.40 -5.38 8.58
N VAL A 77 -2.01 -4.32 8.03
CA VAL A 77 -3.16 -3.62 8.65
C VAL A 77 -4.37 -4.57 8.76
N ALA A 78 -4.66 -5.31 7.70
CA ALA A 78 -5.71 -6.32 7.70
C ALA A 78 -5.41 -7.45 8.71
N GLY A 79 -4.17 -7.94 8.75
CA GLY A 79 -3.69 -8.97 9.67
C GLY A 79 -3.81 -8.55 11.13
N ALA A 80 -3.42 -7.31 11.46
CA ALA A 80 -3.58 -6.74 12.80
C ALA A 80 -5.05 -6.76 13.25
N SER A 81 -6.01 -6.58 12.33
CA SER A 81 -7.44 -6.67 12.65
C SER A 81 -7.88 -8.05 13.18
N PHE A 82 -7.13 -9.11 12.86
CA PHE A 82 -7.39 -10.48 13.33
C PHE A 82 -6.68 -10.79 14.66
N VAL A 83 -5.45 -10.30 14.84
CA VAL A 83 -4.63 -10.58 16.04
C VAL A 83 -5.18 -9.91 17.31
N ILE A 84 -5.89 -8.78 17.18
CA ILE A 84 -6.54 -8.08 18.31
C ILE A 84 -7.82 -8.83 18.78
N ARG A 85 -7.79 -10.17 18.86
CA ARG A 85 -8.79 -11.05 19.53
C ARG A 85 -8.09 -11.95 20.55
N ARG A 86 -7.47 -11.36 21.56
CA ARG A 86 -7.13 -11.96 22.85
C ARG A 86 -7.15 -10.75 23.80
N ASP A 87 -8.03 -10.62 24.79
CA ASP A 87 -8.39 -11.57 25.83
C ASP A 87 -9.83 -11.33 26.34
N ALA A 88 -10.72 -12.31 26.21
CA ALA A 88 -11.99 -12.34 26.94
C ALA A 88 -12.20 -13.63 27.74
N ASN A 89 -11.32 -14.63 27.57
CA ASN A 89 -11.49 -15.96 28.15
C ASN A 89 -10.41 -16.32 29.18
N VAL A 90 -9.42 -15.46 29.43
CA VAL A 90 -8.40 -15.70 30.46
C VAL A 90 -8.89 -15.22 31.84
N GLY A 91 -9.65 -14.12 31.91
CA GLY A 91 -10.23 -13.62 33.17
C GLY A 91 -11.44 -14.42 33.68
N ALA A 92 -12.17 -15.12 32.80
CA ALA A 92 -13.32 -15.93 33.20
C ALA A 92 -12.91 -17.27 33.86
N LYS A 93 -11.67 -17.73 33.66
CA LYS A 93 -11.17 -18.99 34.22
C LYS A 93 -10.52 -18.81 35.59
N SER A 94 -10.07 -17.60 35.94
CA SER A 94 -9.48 -17.32 37.26
C SER A 94 -10.50 -17.08 38.38
N GLU A 95 -11.75 -16.75 38.04
CA GLU A 95 -12.82 -16.51 39.04
C GLU A 95 -13.58 -17.80 39.42
N VAL A 96 -13.57 -18.81 38.56
CA VAL A 96 -14.27 -20.10 38.78
C VAL A 96 -13.40 -21.11 39.55
N ASP A 97 -12.09 -20.84 39.70
CA ASP A 97 -11.10 -21.77 40.27
C ASP A 97 -10.52 -21.28 41.62
N SER A 98 -11.16 -20.30 42.27
CA SER A 98 -10.84 -19.91 43.65
C SER A 98 -11.69 -20.74 44.63
N PRO A 99 -11.07 -21.50 45.56
CA PRO A 99 -11.76 -22.38 46.52
C PRO A 99 -12.54 -21.63 47.60
#